data_AF-A0A1F4Q374-F1
#
_entry.id   AF-A0A1F4Q374-F1
#
_cell.length_a   1.000
_cell.length_b   1.000
_cell.length_c   1.000
_cell.angle_alpha   90.00
_cell.angle_beta   90.00
_cell.angle_gamma   90.00
#
_symmetry.space_group_name_H-M   'P 1'
#
loop_
_entity.id
_entity.type
_entity.pdbx_description
1 polymer ?
#
loop_
_entity_poly.entity_id
_entity_poly.type
_entity_poly.pdbx_seq_one_letter_code
_entity_poly.pdbx_strand_id
1 'polypeptide(L)'
;MTSFFQPGPAPDPAYVNTRDLQRGQTHREYVERLWAWFEPLSDRHFLSDAKAHFLERFWEMYLAKALDSAGLSPKKSGNSGPDFYIHTPERRIFFEATAPGPGEGLDTVPELIPLNLQSVPEIDPVPEEKILLRLRSAIRDKLKKWGEWRARGRIGDQDGFVIAINGRQTRPAPYDSEPPFILRAVLPIGPLMVGWDTSSHEVVDTHYKYRDMVTKMSGEEIRTDIFLSPDFADVSAVISSFLDTANYPKIEGEDFRLVHNPKAKCPFPRHLFARGREYWVEGDQLVLK
;
A
#
# COMPACT_ATOMS: atom_id res chain seq x y z
N MET A 1 -4.07 4.11 -29.83
CA MET A 1 -3.60 3.72 -28.48
C MET A 1 -2.40 2.84 -28.64
N THR A 2 -1.31 3.18 -27.97
CA THR A 2 -0.15 2.31 -27.87
C THR A 2 -0.48 1.16 -26.91
N SER A 3 -0.12 -0.09 -27.21
CA SER A 3 -0.35 -1.20 -26.28
C SER A 3 0.51 -1.06 -25.01
N PHE A 4 -0.01 -1.47 -23.86
CA PHE A 4 0.77 -1.50 -22.62
C PHE A 4 1.93 -2.49 -22.73
N PHE A 5 1.66 -3.68 -23.26
CA PHE A 5 2.65 -4.74 -23.39
C PHE A 5 3.51 -4.58 -24.65
N GLN A 6 4.65 -3.94 -24.49
CA GLN A 6 5.61 -3.69 -25.54
C GLN A 6 6.38 -4.96 -25.93
N PRO A 7 6.69 -5.16 -27.23
CA PRO A 7 7.49 -6.29 -27.68
C PRO A 7 8.94 -6.20 -27.17
N GLY A 8 9.67 -7.32 -27.30
CA GLY A 8 11.08 -7.43 -26.93
C GLY A 8 11.32 -7.90 -25.49
N PRO A 9 12.59 -7.93 -25.05
CA PRO A 9 12.95 -8.41 -23.72
C PRO A 9 12.38 -7.51 -22.62
N ALA A 10 12.05 -8.12 -21.49
CA ALA A 10 11.64 -7.47 -20.26
C ALA A 10 12.22 -8.25 -19.07
N PRO A 11 12.84 -7.59 -18.08
CA PRO A 11 13.45 -8.27 -16.93
C PRO A 11 12.43 -8.73 -15.88
N ASP A 12 11.23 -8.13 -15.82
CA ASP A 12 10.20 -8.50 -14.85
C ASP A 12 9.46 -9.80 -15.29
N PRO A 13 9.56 -10.90 -14.51
CA PRO A 13 8.92 -12.15 -14.87
C PRO A 13 7.39 -12.07 -14.89
N ALA A 14 6.77 -11.25 -14.03
CA ALA A 14 5.32 -11.08 -14.00
C ALA A 14 4.83 -10.34 -15.26
N TYR A 15 5.60 -9.37 -15.77
CA TYR A 15 5.34 -8.72 -17.05
C TYR A 15 5.36 -9.72 -18.19
N VAL A 16 6.45 -10.50 -18.29
CA VAL A 16 6.64 -11.52 -19.33
C VAL A 16 5.53 -12.57 -19.26
N ASN A 17 5.25 -13.09 -18.06
CA ASN A 17 4.23 -14.12 -17.87
C ASN A 17 2.83 -13.63 -18.22
N THR A 18 2.48 -12.39 -17.87
CA THR A 18 1.19 -11.79 -18.22
C THR A 18 1.09 -11.53 -19.72
N ARG A 19 2.17 -11.07 -20.36
CA ARG A 19 2.21 -10.79 -21.79
C ARG A 19 2.13 -12.05 -22.65
N ASP A 20 2.92 -13.08 -22.31
CA ASP A 20 3.28 -14.16 -23.23
C ASP A 20 2.56 -15.48 -22.95
N LEU A 21 2.17 -15.77 -21.70
CA LEU A 21 1.52 -17.04 -21.39
C LEU A 21 0.02 -17.01 -21.72
N GLN A 22 -0.49 -18.10 -22.29
CA GLN A 22 -1.92 -18.25 -22.60
C GLN A 22 -2.81 -18.07 -21.37
N ARG A 23 -2.40 -18.62 -20.22
CA ARG A 23 -3.10 -18.43 -18.93
C ARG A 23 -3.14 -16.98 -18.45
N GLY A 24 -2.26 -16.12 -18.97
CA GLY A 24 -2.21 -14.69 -18.66
C GLY A 24 -3.19 -13.84 -19.46
N GLN A 25 -3.91 -14.42 -20.44
CA GLN A 25 -4.74 -13.66 -21.40
C GLN A 25 -5.74 -12.71 -20.72
N THR A 26 -6.54 -13.20 -19.77
CA THR A 26 -7.55 -12.37 -19.07
C THR A 26 -6.89 -11.23 -18.30
N HIS A 27 -5.75 -11.49 -17.67
CA HIS A 27 -5.00 -10.49 -16.91
C HIS A 27 -4.38 -9.44 -17.83
N ARG A 28 -3.85 -9.87 -18.98
CA ARG A 28 -3.34 -8.99 -20.04
C ARG A 28 -4.43 -8.07 -20.57
N GLU A 29 -5.61 -8.60 -20.88
CA GLU A 29 -6.77 -7.82 -21.34
C GLU A 29 -7.22 -6.79 -20.30
N TYR A 30 -7.17 -7.14 -19.01
CA TYR A 30 -7.47 -6.20 -17.94
C TYR A 30 -6.46 -5.06 -17.85
N VAL A 31 -5.16 -5.36 -17.90
CA VAL A 31 -4.10 -4.35 -17.87
C VAL A 31 -4.17 -3.43 -19.08
N GLU A 32 -4.42 -3.97 -20.28
CA GLU A 32 -4.60 -3.17 -21.50
C GLU A 32 -5.82 -2.23 -21.40
N ARG A 33 -6.91 -2.69 -20.77
CA ARG A 33 -8.09 -1.83 -20.51
C ARG A 33 -7.81 -0.74 -19.48
N LEU A 34 -7.05 -1.04 -18.43
CA LEU A 34 -6.59 -0.02 -17.48
C LEU A 34 -5.73 1.02 -18.18
N TRP A 35 -4.77 0.55 -18.99
CA TRP A 35 -3.87 1.42 -19.74
C TRP A 35 -4.60 2.32 -20.74
N ALA A 36 -5.56 1.78 -21.50
CA ALA A 36 -6.35 2.57 -22.45
C ALA A 36 -7.05 3.77 -21.79
N TRP A 37 -7.44 3.64 -20.52
CA TRP A 37 -8.01 4.73 -19.72
C TRP A 37 -6.92 5.61 -19.08
N PHE A 38 -5.82 5.03 -18.62
CA PHE A 38 -4.75 5.73 -17.88
C PHE A 38 -3.73 6.45 -18.78
N GLU A 39 -3.58 6.09 -20.06
CA GLU A 39 -2.63 6.68 -21.02
C GLU A 39 -2.58 8.23 -20.97
N PRO A 40 -3.69 8.98 -20.84
CA PRO A 40 -3.66 10.44 -20.71
C PRO A 40 -3.02 10.97 -19.41
N LEU A 41 -2.97 10.15 -18.36
CA LEU A 41 -2.39 10.50 -17.05
C LEU A 41 -0.90 10.10 -16.95
N SER A 42 -0.40 9.24 -17.83
CA SER A 42 0.96 8.72 -17.76
C SER A 42 2.02 9.72 -18.24
N ASP A 43 3.28 9.49 -17.87
CA ASP A 43 4.42 10.14 -18.51
C ASP A 43 4.97 9.33 -19.70
N ARG A 44 5.95 9.91 -20.41
CA ARG A 44 6.54 9.35 -21.64
C ARG A 44 7.40 8.10 -21.43
N HIS A 45 7.87 7.85 -20.21
CA HIS A 45 8.72 6.73 -19.84
C HIS A 45 7.93 5.58 -19.20
N PHE A 46 6.64 5.78 -18.92
CA PHE A 46 5.77 4.82 -18.24
C PHE A 46 5.81 3.41 -18.84
N LEU A 47 5.64 3.28 -20.16
CA LEU A 47 5.65 1.98 -20.84
C LEU A 47 7.02 1.30 -20.85
N SER A 48 8.10 2.07 -20.96
CA SER A 48 9.46 1.52 -20.88
C SER A 48 9.78 1.06 -19.46
N ASP A 49 9.34 1.82 -18.45
CA ASP A 49 9.55 1.51 -17.04
C ASP A 49 8.75 0.27 -16.61
N ALA A 50 7.53 0.11 -17.12
CA ALA A 50 6.67 -1.04 -16.84
C ALA A 50 7.30 -2.40 -17.16
N LYS A 51 8.28 -2.47 -18.07
CA LYS A 51 9.02 -3.71 -18.38
C LYS A 51 9.86 -4.21 -17.20
N ALA A 52 10.32 -3.30 -16.34
CA ALA A 52 11.16 -3.61 -15.19
C ALA A 52 10.43 -3.43 -13.85
N HIS A 53 9.39 -2.59 -13.83
CA HIS A 53 8.64 -2.22 -12.62
C HIS A 53 7.15 -2.48 -12.82
N PHE A 54 6.79 -3.71 -13.19
CA PHE A 54 5.43 -3.99 -13.67
C PHE A 54 4.37 -3.78 -12.58
N LEU A 55 4.62 -4.29 -11.37
CA LEU A 55 3.68 -4.13 -10.25
C LEU A 55 3.50 -2.65 -9.87
N GLU A 56 4.57 -1.85 -9.88
CA GLU A 56 4.52 -0.43 -9.56
C GLU A 56 3.64 0.32 -10.56
N ARG A 57 3.86 0.12 -11.87
CA ARG A 57 3.07 0.78 -12.92
C ARG A 57 1.63 0.28 -12.96
N PHE A 58 1.41 -1.01 -12.74
CA PHE A 58 0.07 -1.54 -12.58
C PHE A 58 -0.66 -0.92 -11.38
N TRP A 59 0.01 -0.77 -10.24
CA TRP A 59 -0.56 -0.17 -9.04
C TRP A 59 -0.96 1.29 -9.26
N GLU A 60 -0.12 2.08 -9.93
CA GLU A 60 -0.44 3.46 -10.32
C GLU A 60 -1.72 3.53 -11.18
N MET A 61 -1.83 2.70 -12.22
CA MET A 61 -3.02 2.64 -13.07
C MET A 61 -4.26 2.21 -12.27
N TYR A 62 -4.14 1.17 -11.45
CA TYR A 62 -5.24 0.65 -10.65
C TYR A 62 -5.75 1.68 -9.64
N LEU A 63 -4.84 2.35 -8.93
CA LEU A 63 -5.19 3.39 -7.95
C LEU A 63 -5.93 4.55 -8.62
N ALA A 64 -5.41 5.06 -9.74
CA ALA A 64 -6.09 6.11 -10.48
C ALA A 64 -7.47 5.66 -10.98
N LYS A 65 -7.58 4.43 -11.50
CA LYS A 65 -8.88 3.91 -11.94
C LYS A 65 -9.86 3.76 -10.78
N ALA A 66 -9.39 3.32 -9.62
CA ALA A 66 -10.22 3.21 -8.43
C ALA A 66 -10.75 4.57 -7.95
N LEU A 67 -9.92 5.63 -7.98
CA LEU A 67 -10.34 7.01 -7.70
C LEU A 67 -11.38 7.52 -8.72
N ASP A 68 -11.18 7.24 -10.00
CA ASP A 68 -12.13 7.59 -11.06
C ASP A 68 -13.47 6.87 -10.89
N SER A 69 -13.44 5.56 -10.65
CA SER A 69 -14.63 4.75 -10.40
C SER A 69 -15.37 5.21 -9.12
N ALA A 70 -14.68 5.82 -8.15
CA ALA A 70 -15.28 6.45 -6.97
C ALA A 70 -15.81 7.90 -7.23
N GLY A 71 -15.70 8.41 -8.46
CA GLY A 71 -16.19 9.74 -8.83
C GLY A 71 -15.24 10.89 -8.46
N LEU A 72 -13.97 10.60 -8.16
CA LEU A 72 -12.98 11.60 -7.70
C LEU A 72 -12.12 12.21 -8.81
N SER A 73 -12.25 11.71 -10.04
CA SER A 73 -11.64 12.26 -11.27
C SER A 73 -10.16 12.69 -11.11
N PRO A 74 -9.23 11.72 -11.00
CA PRO A 74 -7.81 12.02 -10.81
C PRO A 74 -7.21 12.79 -11.99
N LYS A 75 -6.28 13.68 -11.69
CA LYS A 75 -5.55 14.53 -12.64
C LYS A 75 -4.05 14.34 -12.48
N LYS A 76 -3.34 14.44 -13.61
CA LYS A 76 -1.88 14.37 -13.65
C LYS A 76 -1.25 15.58 -12.95
N SER A 77 -0.29 15.35 -12.06
CA SER A 77 0.43 16.43 -11.35
C SER A 77 1.51 17.14 -12.21
N GLY A 78 1.88 16.54 -13.35
CA GLY A 78 2.92 17.02 -14.26
C GLY A 78 3.93 15.91 -14.59
N ASN A 79 5.11 16.27 -15.10
CA ASN A 79 6.21 15.32 -15.33
C ASN A 79 7.13 15.16 -14.11
N SER A 80 6.82 15.84 -13.01
CA SER A 80 7.64 15.84 -11.81
C SER A 80 6.79 16.26 -10.60
N GLY A 81 6.79 15.45 -9.55
CA GLY A 81 5.91 15.63 -8.39
C GLY A 81 5.22 14.32 -8.03
N PRO A 82 4.15 14.36 -7.21
CA PRO A 82 3.34 13.19 -6.92
C PRO A 82 2.69 12.63 -8.19
N ASP A 83 2.33 11.34 -8.20
CA ASP A 83 1.77 10.68 -9.40
C ASP A 83 0.51 11.39 -9.93
N PHE A 84 -0.47 11.65 -9.06
CA PHE A 84 -1.71 12.36 -9.43
C PHE A 84 -2.36 13.06 -8.23
N TYR A 85 -3.38 13.87 -8.50
CA TYR A 85 -4.19 14.53 -7.48
C TYR A 85 -5.68 14.55 -7.83
N ILE A 86 -6.51 14.78 -6.82
CA ILE A 86 -7.94 15.08 -6.97
C ILE A 86 -8.23 16.49 -6.42
N HIS A 87 -9.38 17.05 -6.79
CA HIS A 87 -9.92 18.23 -6.14
C HIS A 87 -11.08 17.85 -5.22
N THR A 88 -11.03 18.32 -3.98
CA THR A 88 -12.22 18.45 -3.13
C THR A 88 -12.67 19.92 -3.15
N PRO A 89 -13.88 20.23 -2.63
CA PRO A 89 -14.31 21.63 -2.48
C PRO A 89 -13.32 22.49 -1.66
N GLU A 90 -12.58 21.86 -0.74
CA GLU A 90 -11.69 22.54 0.20
C GLU A 90 -10.24 22.65 -0.30
N ARG A 91 -9.73 21.63 -1.00
CA ARG A 91 -8.30 21.55 -1.34
C ARG A 91 -7.99 20.57 -2.48
N ARG A 92 -6.74 20.58 -2.94
CA ARG A 92 -6.20 19.46 -3.73
C ARG A 92 -5.66 18.40 -2.78
N ILE A 93 -5.81 17.13 -3.16
CA ILE A 93 -5.21 16.00 -2.44
C ILE A 93 -4.36 15.22 -3.42
N PHE A 94 -3.07 15.16 -3.15
CA PHE A 94 -2.11 14.39 -3.93
C PHE A 94 -2.06 12.94 -3.47
N PHE A 95 -1.84 12.05 -4.42
CA PHE A 95 -1.64 10.63 -4.21
C PHE A 95 -0.28 10.24 -4.78
N GLU A 96 0.46 9.49 -3.99
CA GLU A 96 1.75 8.94 -4.38
C GLU A 96 1.72 7.42 -4.16
N ALA A 97 1.78 6.69 -5.26
CA ALA A 97 1.78 5.24 -5.29
C ALA A 97 3.18 4.66 -5.08
N THR A 98 3.22 3.46 -4.51
CA THR A 98 4.45 2.68 -4.34
C THR A 98 4.14 1.22 -4.14
N ALA A 99 4.98 0.33 -4.67
CA ALA A 99 4.95 -1.09 -4.37
C ALA A 99 6.31 -1.50 -3.81
N PRO A 100 6.54 -1.43 -2.48
CA PRO A 100 7.84 -1.77 -1.92
C PRO A 100 8.18 -3.25 -2.17
N GLY A 101 9.45 -3.52 -2.50
CA GLY A 101 10.00 -4.87 -2.60
C GLY A 101 10.28 -5.52 -1.24
N PRO A 102 10.75 -6.79 -1.22
CA PRO A 102 11.03 -7.53 0.01
C PRO A 102 12.15 -6.91 0.87
N GLY A 103 12.92 -5.99 0.31
CA GLY A 103 14.08 -5.38 0.96
C GLY A 103 15.36 -6.13 0.67
N GLU A 104 16.43 -5.75 1.37
CA GLU A 104 17.76 -6.31 1.23
C GLU A 104 18.37 -6.59 2.61
N GLY A 105 19.35 -7.48 2.65
CA GLY A 105 20.08 -7.84 3.87
C GLY A 105 19.28 -8.71 4.84
N LEU A 106 19.60 -8.62 6.13
CA LEU A 106 19.05 -9.50 7.17
C LEU A 106 17.53 -9.28 7.41
N ASP A 107 17.04 -8.07 7.15
CA ASP A 107 15.63 -7.69 7.28
C ASP A 107 14.82 -7.91 5.99
N THR A 108 15.34 -8.69 5.04
CA THR A 108 14.60 -9.09 3.83
C THR A 108 13.42 -9.96 4.20
N VAL A 109 12.25 -9.63 3.65
CA VAL A 109 11.06 -10.49 3.73
C VAL A 109 11.33 -11.75 2.88
N PRO A 110 11.34 -12.95 3.47
CA PRO A 110 11.61 -14.18 2.74
C PRO A 110 10.56 -14.45 1.67
N GLU A 111 11.00 -15.01 0.55
CA GLU A 111 10.09 -15.54 -0.48
C GLU A 111 9.36 -16.78 0.04
N LEU A 112 8.17 -17.05 -0.51
CA LEU A 112 7.52 -18.32 -0.28
C LEU A 112 8.26 -19.44 -0.98
N ILE A 113 8.61 -20.46 -0.22
CA ILE A 113 9.03 -21.74 -0.78
C ILE A 113 7.74 -22.55 -1.04
N PRO A 114 7.45 -22.93 -2.30
CA PRO A 114 6.29 -23.77 -2.60
C PRO A 114 6.35 -25.06 -1.79
N LEU A 115 5.22 -25.46 -1.23
CA LEU A 115 5.15 -26.68 -0.42
C LEU A 115 5.58 -27.88 -1.26
N ASN A 116 6.72 -28.46 -0.90
CA ASN A 116 7.14 -29.73 -1.47
C ASN A 116 6.36 -30.86 -0.79
N LEU A 117 5.37 -31.40 -1.51
CA LEU A 117 4.51 -32.49 -1.02
C LEU A 117 5.25 -33.81 -0.75
N GLN A 118 6.53 -33.91 -1.14
CA GLN A 118 7.39 -35.06 -0.90
C GLN A 118 8.27 -34.90 0.36
N SER A 119 8.28 -33.73 0.99
CA SER A 119 8.97 -33.47 2.26
C SER A 119 7.99 -33.09 3.36
N VAL A 120 8.42 -33.21 4.62
CA VAL A 120 7.65 -32.68 5.76
C VAL A 120 7.46 -31.17 5.53
N PRO A 121 6.23 -30.64 5.62
CA PRO A 121 6.00 -29.20 5.54
C PRO A 121 6.76 -28.47 6.65
N GLU A 122 7.68 -27.57 6.28
CA GLU A 122 8.20 -26.57 7.21
C GLU A 122 7.19 -25.43 7.30
N ILE A 123 6.74 -25.12 8.53
CA ILE A 123 5.81 -24.03 8.80
C ILE A 123 6.63 -22.89 9.40
N ASP A 124 6.95 -21.90 8.58
CA ASP A 124 7.61 -20.69 9.04
C ASP A 124 6.59 -19.69 9.62
N PRO A 125 6.94 -18.98 10.71
CA PRO A 125 6.12 -17.88 11.20
C PRO A 125 6.07 -16.75 10.16
N VAL A 126 4.94 -16.04 10.09
CA VAL A 126 4.82 -14.85 9.25
C VAL A 126 5.87 -13.82 9.69
N PRO A 127 6.72 -13.31 8.79
CA PRO A 127 7.83 -12.41 9.12
C PRO A 127 7.34 -10.97 9.37
N GLU A 128 6.39 -10.82 10.29
CA GLU A 128 5.62 -9.61 10.51
C GLU A 128 6.48 -8.35 10.67
N GLU A 129 7.49 -8.38 11.53
CA GLU A 129 8.33 -7.20 11.78
C GLU A 129 9.04 -6.75 10.49
N LYS A 130 9.50 -7.69 9.66
CA LYS A 130 10.11 -7.37 8.36
C LYS A 130 9.11 -6.72 7.41
N ILE A 131 7.86 -7.17 7.40
CA ILE A 131 6.78 -6.56 6.61
C ILE A 131 6.55 -5.11 7.09
N LEU A 132 6.44 -4.91 8.41
CA LEU A 132 6.25 -3.58 8.98
C LEU A 132 7.43 -2.66 8.64
N LEU A 133 8.67 -3.15 8.74
CA LEU A 133 9.86 -2.39 8.33
C LEU A 133 9.79 -1.93 6.86
N ARG A 134 9.28 -2.77 5.94
CA ARG A 134 9.09 -2.36 4.53
C ARG A 134 8.04 -1.26 4.38
N LEU A 135 6.89 -1.42 5.04
CA LEU A 135 5.83 -0.41 5.02
C LEU A 135 6.30 0.91 5.64
N ARG A 136 7.02 0.86 6.76
CA ARG A 136 7.61 2.03 7.44
C ARG A 136 8.60 2.76 6.54
N SER A 137 9.48 2.04 5.85
CA SER A 137 10.43 2.66 4.92
C SER A 137 9.70 3.34 3.77
N ALA A 138 8.73 2.67 3.15
CA ALA A 138 7.95 3.23 2.05
C ALA A 138 7.25 4.54 2.47
N ILE A 139 6.60 4.57 3.64
CA ILE A 139 5.94 5.78 4.16
C ILE A 139 6.96 6.91 4.37
N ARG A 140 8.10 6.61 5.02
CA ARG A 140 9.15 7.60 5.29
C ARG A 140 9.75 8.17 3.99
N ASP A 141 10.02 7.32 3.01
CA ASP A 141 10.65 7.72 1.76
C ASP A 141 9.72 8.63 0.94
N LYS A 142 8.41 8.35 0.94
CA LYS A 142 7.42 9.23 0.29
C LYS A 142 7.21 10.54 1.06
N LEU A 143 7.22 10.52 2.39
CA LEU A 143 7.20 11.75 3.20
C LEU A 143 8.44 12.63 2.94
N LYS A 144 9.62 12.03 2.77
CA LYS A 144 10.82 12.77 2.36
C LYS A 144 10.62 13.46 1.01
N LYS A 145 10.11 12.73 0.00
CA LYS A 145 9.79 13.30 -1.32
C LYS A 145 8.78 14.45 -1.22
N TRP A 146 7.75 14.33 -0.37
CA TRP A 146 6.81 15.41 -0.09
C TRP A 146 7.52 16.67 0.40
N GLY A 147 8.44 16.55 1.35
CA GLY A 147 9.28 17.66 1.80
C GLY A 147 10.09 18.30 0.67
N GLU A 148 10.70 17.49 -0.19
CA GLU A 148 11.46 17.97 -1.36
C GLU A 148 10.59 18.71 -2.39
N TRP A 149 9.36 18.23 -2.63
CA TRP A 149 8.42 18.90 -3.54
C TRP A 149 7.89 20.21 -2.97
N ARG A 150 7.63 20.26 -1.66
CA ARG A 150 7.23 21.50 -0.97
C ARG A 150 8.34 22.54 -1.04
N ALA A 151 9.59 22.15 -0.77
CA ALA A 151 10.75 23.04 -0.87
C ALA A 151 10.94 23.63 -2.29
N ARG A 152 10.47 22.92 -3.32
CA ARG A 152 10.50 23.36 -4.73
C ARG A 152 9.23 24.10 -5.17
N GLY A 153 8.28 24.37 -4.27
CA GLY A 153 7.05 25.08 -4.56
C GLY A 153 6.07 24.33 -5.47
N ARG A 154 6.19 22.99 -5.57
CA ARG A 154 5.30 22.17 -6.43
C ARG A 154 3.96 21.84 -5.77
N ILE A 155 3.95 21.88 -4.44
CA ILE A 155 2.81 21.62 -3.57
C ILE A 155 2.77 22.73 -2.52
N GLY A 156 1.57 23.10 -2.10
CA GLY A 156 1.31 24.13 -1.10
C GLY A 156 0.97 23.55 0.27
N ASP A 157 0.93 24.42 1.27
CA ASP A 157 0.67 24.02 2.67
C ASP A 157 -0.78 23.56 2.93
N GLN A 158 -1.70 23.90 2.03
CA GLN A 158 -3.11 23.51 2.11
C GLN A 158 -3.41 22.22 1.35
N ASP A 159 -2.45 21.71 0.58
CA ASP A 159 -2.62 20.47 -0.17
C ASP A 159 -2.56 19.26 0.78
N GLY A 160 -3.46 18.28 0.56
CA GLY A 160 -3.43 16.99 1.24
C GLY A 160 -2.46 16.01 0.56
N PHE A 161 -2.01 15.02 1.32
CA PHE A 161 -1.06 14.01 0.85
C PHE A 161 -1.48 12.61 1.31
N VAL A 162 -1.81 11.76 0.34
CA VAL A 162 -2.12 10.34 0.55
C VAL A 162 -1.00 9.50 -0.02
N ILE A 163 -0.45 8.62 0.81
CA ILE A 163 0.52 7.60 0.36
C ILE A 163 -0.25 6.31 0.09
N ALA A 164 -0.11 5.75 -1.10
CA ALA A 164 -0.82 4.56 -1.52
C ALA A 164 0.15 3.40 -1.77
N ILE A 165 0.09 2.37 -0.92
CA ILE A 165 1.08 1.29 -0.86
C ILE A 165 0.47 -0.02 -1.34
N ASN A 166 1.06 -0.62 -2.36
CA ASN A 166 0.80 -2.02 -2.71
C ASN A 166 1.86 -2.92 -2.06
N GLY A 167 1.48 -3.62 -1.00
CA GLY A 167 2.37 -4.51 -0.24
C GLY A 167 2.53 -5.92 -0.84
N ARG A 168 2.07 -6.17 -2.08
CA ARG A 168 2.10 -7.51 -2.69
C ARG A 168 3.50 -8.13 -2.73
N GLN A 169 4.54 -7.34 -2.96
CA GLN A 169 5.94 -7.80 -2.97
C GLN A 169 6.57 -7.95 -1.57
N THR A 170 5.92 -7.45 -0.51
CA THR A 170 6.44 -7.50 0.87
C THR A 170 5.76 -8.57 1.70
N ARG A 171 5.18 -9.59 1.07
CA ARG A 171 4.32 -10.53 1.78
C ARG A 171 4.51 -11.93 1.22
N PRO A 172 4.85 -12.92 2.07
CA PRO A 172 4.97 -14.29 1.62
C PRO A 172 3.61 -14.80 1.12
N ALA A 173 2.55 -14.83 1.92
CA ALA A 173 1.25 -15.38 1.51
C ALA A 173 0.13 -14.32 1.50
N PRO A 174 -0.92 -14.42 0.68
CA PRO A 174 -2.02 -13.44 0.59
C PRO A 174 -2.91 -13.36 1.84
N TYR A 175 -2.44 -13.76 3.03
CA TYR A 175 -3.14 -13.68 4.32
C TYR A 175 -2.60 -12.52 5.17
N ASP A 176 -3.51 -11.66 5.59
CA ASP A 176 -3.18 -10.44 6.32
C ASP A 176 -3.48 -10.72 7.78
N SER A 177 -2.84 -10.01 8.69
CA SER A 177 -3.31 -10.04 10.07
C SER A 177 -4.57 -9.20 10.21
N GLU A 178 -5.42 -9.54 11.18
CA GLU A 178 -6.38 -8.61 11.74
C GLU A 178 -5.82 -8.14 13.09
N PRO A 179 -5.56 -6.83 13.28
CA PRO A 179 -5.76 -5.75 12.32
C PRO A 179 -4.70 -5.78 11.20
N PRO A 180 -5.04 -5.22 10.03
CA PRO A 180 -4.13 -5.03 8.90
C PRO A 180 -2.71 -4.63 9.24
N PHE A 181 -1.70 -5.17 8.54
CA PHE A 181 -0.31 -4.73 8.72
C PHE A 181 -0.13 -3.23 8.55
N ILE A 182 -0.89 -2.58 7.65
CA ILE A 182 -0.80 -1.14 7.47
C ILE A 182 -1.20 -0.35 8.73
N LEU A 183 -2.21 -0.83 9.47
CA LEU A 183 -2.63 -0.20 10.73
C LEU A 183 -1.53 -0.34 11.77
N ARG A 184 -0.96 -1.54 11.87
CA ARG A 184 0.13 -1.87 12.80
C ARG A 184 1.46 -1.20 12.43
N ALA A 185 1.58 -0.65 11.22
CA ALA A 185 2.72 0.14 10.75
C ALA A 185 2.56 1.65 11.03
N VAL A 186 1.36 2.12 11.42
CA VAL A 186 1.11 3.54 11.64
C VAL A 186 0.46 3.88 13.00
N LEU A 187 -0.11 2.89 13.69
CA LEU A 187 -0.64 2.97 15.04
C LEU A 187 0.05 1.93 15.96
N PRO A 188 0.09 2.16 17.28
CA PRO A 188 0.82 1.32 18.24
C PRO A 188 0.12 -0.02 18.54
N ILE A 189 -0.29 -0.76 17.51
CA ILE A 189 -1.08 -1.98 17.63
C ILE A 189 -0.19 -3.22 17.44
N GLY A 190 0.01 -3.94 18.53
CA GLY A 190 0.71 -5.22 18.59
C GLY A 190 -0.21 -6.43 18.35
N PRO A 191 0.24 -7.64 18.71
CA PRO A 191 -0.53 -8.87 18.54
C PRO A 191 -1.77 -8.91 19.44
N LEU A 192 -2.77 -9.71 19.02
CA LEU A 192 -3.94 -10.05 19.84
C LEU A 192 -3.51 -10.91 21.03
N MET A 193 -3.87 -10.49 22.23
CA MET A 193 -3.67 -11.19 23.48
C MET A 193 -5.01 -11.72 23.96
N VAL A 194 -5.05 -12.99 24.36
CA VAL A 194 -6.25 -13.63 24.93
C VAL A 194 -5.89 -14.12 26.33
N GLY A 195 -6.53 -13.54 27.35
CA GLY A 195 -6.36 -13.93 28.75
C GLY A 195 -7.30 -15.08 29.10
N TRP A 196 -6.75 -16.20 29.59
CA TRP A 196 -7.52 -17.40 29.94
C TRP A 196 -7.42 -17.65 31.44
N ASP A 197 -8.55 -17.93 32.07
CA ASP A 197 -8.56 -18.44 33.43
C ASP A 197 -8.25 -19.93 33.41
N THR A 198 -7.14 -20.32 34.05
CA THR A 198 -6.64 -21.71 34.02
C THR A 198 -7.46 -22.67 34.88
N SER A 199 -8.39 -22.18 35.70
CA SER A 199 -9.24 -23.00 36.57
C SER A 199 -10.62 -23.30 35.95
N SER A 200 -11.22 -22.30 35.31
CA SER A 200 -12.52 -22.38 34.63
C SER A 200 -12.38 -22.72 33.14
N HIS A 201 -11.18 -22.57 32.57
CA HIS A 201 -10.89 -22.67 31.14
C HIS A 201 -11.69 -21.67 30.29
N GLU A 202 -12.12 -20.56 30.89
CA GLU A 202 -12.86 -19.50 30.20
C GLU A 202 -11.93 -18.37 29.73
N VAL A 203 -12.31 -17.74 28.62
CA VAL A 203 -11.66 -16.50 28.16
C VAL A 203 -12.15 -15.35 29.01
N VAL A 204 -11.23 -14.70 29.73
CA VAL A 204 -11.53 -13.59 30.64
C VAL A 204 -11.21 -12.22 30.07
N ASP A 205 -10.35 -12.17 29.05
CA ASP A 205 -9.92 -10.92 28.43
C ASP A 205 -9.45 -11.14 26.98
N THR A 206 -9.64 -10.14 26.12
CA THR A 206 -9.14 -10.12 24.74
C THR A 206 -8.82 -8.68 24.35
N HIS A 207 -7.55 -8.39 24.11
CA HIS A 207 -7.08 -7.04 23.75
C HIS A 207 -5.87 -7.11 22.83
N TYR A 208 -5.55 -6.01 22.14
CA TYR A 208 -4.29 -5.91 21.40
C TYR A 208 -3.19 -5.36 22.31
N LYS A 209 -2.04 -6.01 22.34
CA LYS A 209 -0.87 -5.51 23.07
C LYS A 209 -0.44 -4.17 22.46
N TYR A 210 -0.12 -3.18 23.30
CA TYR A 210 0.52 -1.95 22.83
C TYR A 210 1.91 -2.25 22.25
N ARG A 211 2.17 -1.81 21.02
CA ARG A 211 3.50 -1.90 20.39
C ARG A 211 3.72 -0.71 19.46
N ASP A 212 4.52 0.23 19.92
CA ASP A 212 4.91 1.46 19.21
C ASP A 212 6.24 1.36 18.46
N MET A 213 6.94 0.23 18.53
CA MET A 213 8.21 -0.01 17.83
C MET A 213 8.37 -1.44 17.30
N VAL A 214 9.17 -1.59 16.25
CA VAL A 214 9.75 -2.86 15.79
C VAL A 214 11.26 -2.73 15.66
N THR A 215 12.00 -3.78 15.95
CA THR A 215 13.47 -3.73 15.99
C THR A 215 14.06 -4.39 14.75
N LYS A 216 14.99 -3.71 14.07
CA LYS A 216 15.77 -4.31 12.98
C LYS A 216 16.72 -5.37 13.53
N MET A 217 17.19 -6.25 12.66
CA MET A 217 18.29 -7.17 13.00
C MET A 217 19.58 -6.44 13.45
N SER A 218 19.77 -5.17 13.05
CA SER A 218 20.87 -4.33 13.53
C SER A 218 20.72 -3.83 14.97
N GLY A 219 19.54 -4.00 15.59
CA GLY A 219 19.19 -3.43 16.90
C GLY A 219 18.54 -2.04 16.84
N GLU A 220 18.44 -1.42 15.66
CA GLU A 220 17.75 -0.12 15.50
C GLU A 220 16.24 -0.28 15.68
N GLU A 221 15.66 0.55 16.55
CA GLU A 221 14.20 0.58 16.78
C GLU A 221 13.51 1.53 15.80
N ILE A 222 12.47 1.03 15.14
CA ILE A 222 11.65 1.76 14.18
C ILE A 222 10.25 1.92 14.75
N ARG A 223 9.83 3.18 14.94
CA ARG A 223 8.49 3.52 15.43
C ARG A 223 7.38 3.10 14.47
N THR A 224 6.32 2.55 15.03
CA THR A 224 5.07 2.13 14.36
C THR A 224 3.88 2.99 14.75
N ASP A 225 4.01 3.89 15.71
CA ASP A 225 2.94 4.79 16.18
C ASP A 225 2.97 6.16 15.49
N ILE A 226 3.44 6.19 14.24
CA ILE A 226 3.80 7.42 13.56
C ILE A 226 2.64 8.37 13.28
N PHE A 227 1.41 7.88 13.23
CA PHE A 227 0.21 8.71 13.13
C PHE A 227 -0.15 9.42 14.44
N LEU A 228 0.56 9.10 15.53
CA LEU A 228 0.53 9.86 16.77
C LEU A 228 1.66 10.90 16.85
N SER A 229 2.63 10.86 15.93
CA SER A 229 3.76 11.80 15.87
C SER A 229 3.46 13.03 15.00
N PRO A 230 3.82 14.25 15.43
CA PRO A 230 3.70 15.45 14.60
C PRO A 230 4.60 15.41 13.35
N ASP A 231 5.67 14.60 13.35
CA ASP A 231 6.59 14.49 12.20
C ASP A 231 5.91 13.94 10.95
N PHE A 232 4.81 13.20 11.12
CA PHE A 232 4.02 12.64 10.03
C PHE A 232 2.73 13.42 9.77
N ALA A 233 2.53 14.59 10.40
CA ALA A 233 1.32 15.40 10.23
C ALA A 233 1.10 15.90 8.80
N ASP A 234 2.12 15.86 7.93
CA ASP A 234 1.94 16.15 6.51
C ASP A 234 1.23 15.02 5.73
N VAL A 235 1.20 13.79 6.25
CA VAL A 235 0.48 12.67 5.64
C VAL A 235 -0.98 12.73 6.08
N SER A 236 -1.90 12.90 5.13
CA SER A 236 -3.35 12.93 5.37
C SER A 236 -3.89 11.55 5.73
N ALA A 237 -3.49 10.53 4.98
CA ALA A 237 -3.91 9.16 5.14
C ALA A 237 -2.95 8.22 4.39
N VAL A 238 -3.07 6.93 4.66
CA VAL A 238 -2.39 5.88 3.88
C VAL A 238 -3.44 4.91 3.33
N ILE A 239 -3.36 4.64 2.04
CA ILE A 239 -4.10 3.55 1.38
C ILE A 239 -3.17 2.36 1.28
N SER A 240 -3.67 1.15 1.56
CA SER A 240 -2.94 -0.07 1.24
C SER A 240 -3.78 -1.09 0.48
N SER A 241 -3.08 -1.88 -0.33
CA SER A 241 -3.59 -3.03 -1.06
C SER A 241 -2.49 -4.10 -1.16
N PHE A 242 -2.88 -5.31 -1.54
CA PHE A 242 -1.97 -6.45 -1.79
C PHE A 242 -2.33 -7.19 -3.08
N LEU A 243 -2.98 -6.52 -4.02
CA LEU A 243 -3.35 -7.13 -5.31
C LEU A 243 -2.21 -7.08 -6.33
N ASP A 244 -2.33 -7.95 -7.32
CA ASP A 244 -1.63 -7.95 -8.59
C ASP A 244 -2.64 -8.10 -9.73
N THR A 245 -2.13 -8.29 -10.94
CA THR A 245 -2.95 -8.42 -12.15
C THR A 245 -3.79 -9.70 -12.19
N ALA A 246 -3.60 -10.62 -11.25
CA ALA A 246 -4.29 -11.91 -11.20
C ALA A 246 -5.36 -12.03 -10.10
N ASN A 247 -5.41 -11.10 -9.14
CA ASN A 247 -6.33 -11.17 -7.99
C ASN A 247 -7.04 -9.85 -7.66
N TYR A 248 -7.33 -9.03 -8.68
CA TYR A 248 -8.09 -7.78 -8.52
C TYR A 248 -9.60 -8.05 -8.28
N PRO A 249 -10.29 -7.18 -7.52
CA PRO A 249 -11.74 -7.29 -7.28
C PRO A 249 -12.56 -6.93 -8.52
N LYS A 250 -13.87 -7.24 -8.50
CA LYS A 250 -14.79 -6.86 -9.59
C LYS A 250 -15.00 -5.35 -9.68
N ILE A 251 -14.95 -4.66 -8.54
CA ILE A 251 -15.13 -3.22 -8.42
C ILE A 251 -13.81 -2.65 -7.89
N GLU A 252 -13.18 -1.73 -8.63
CA GLU A 252 -11.86 -1.22 -8.28
C GLU A 252 -11.87 -0.51 -6.92
N GLY A 253 -10.88 -0.77 -6.08
CA GLY A 253 -10.75 -0.17 -4.75
C GLY A 253 -11.53 -0.87 -3.64
N GLU A 254 -12.30 -1.93 -3.90
CA GLU A 254 -12.93 -2.75 -2.84
C GLU A 254 -11.91 -3.45 -1.93
N ASP A 255 -10.68 -3.62 -2.41
CA ASP A 255 -9.55 -4.19 -1.69
C ASP A 255 -8.83 -3.18 -0.80
N PHE A 256 -9.12 -1.89 -0.94
CA PHE A 256 -8.39 -0.83 -0.26
C PHE A 256 -8.61 -0.86 1.23
N ARG A 257 -7.54 -0.53 1.95
CA ARG A 257 -7.58 -0.21 3.37
C ARG A 257 -7.04 1.19 3.55
N LEU A 258 -7.94 2.12 3.81
CA LEU A 258 -7.66 3.53 4.03
C LEU A 258 -7.52 3.78 5.53
N VAL A 259 -6.34 4.20 5.97
CA VAL A 259 -6.09 4.58 7.36
C VAL A 259 -5.88 6.08 7.45
N HIS A 260 -6.75 6.77 8.18
CA HIS A 260 -6.67 8.21 8.41
C HIS A 260 -5.58 8.54 9.44
N ASN A 261 -4.82 9.60 9.18
CA ASN A 261 -3.92 10.16 10.17
C ASN A 261 -4.66 11.15 11.08
N PRO A 262 -4.85 10.86 12.39
CA PRO A 262 -5.56 11.74 13.31
C PRO A 262 -4.81 13.03 13.61
N LYS A 263 -3.51 13.13 13.25
CA LYS A 263 -2.68 14.33 13.39
C LYS A 263 -2.42 15.04 12.05
N ALA A 264 -3.12 14.67 10.98
CA ALA A 264 -2.95 15.31 9.68
C ALA A 264 -3.25 16.82 9.73
N LYS A 265 -2.34 17.65 9.21
CA LYS A 265 -2.57 19.09 8.98
C LYS A 265 -3.68 19.32 7.95
N CYS A 266 -3.73 18.45 6.96
CA CYS A 266 -4.71 18.45 5.88
C CYS A 266 -5.43 17.10 5.89
N PRO A 267 -6.45 16.88 6.73
CA PRO A 267 -7.10 15.57 6.84
C PRO A 267 -7.72 15.11 5.51
N PHE A 268 -7.63 13.81 5.22
CA PHE A 268 -8.40 13.22 4.13
C PHE A 268 -9.88 13.18 4.55
N PRO A 269 -10.83 13.65 3.74
CA PRO A 269 -12.23 13.63 4.14
C PRO A 269 -12.73 12.19 4.30
N ARG A 270 -13.33 11.89 5.46
CA ARG A 270 -13.92 10.58 5.71
C ARG A 270 -15.03 10.30 4.72
N HIS A 271 -15.17 9.03 4.33
CA HIS A 271 -16.19 8.55 3.38
C HIS A 271 -16.06 9.11 1.97
N LEU A 272 -15.01 9.88 1.65
CA LEU A 272 -14.81 10.44 0.31
C LEU A 272 -14.58 9.35 -0.74
N PHE A 273 -13.77 8.33 -0.41
CA PHE A 273 -13.49 7.23 -1.33
C PHE A 273 -14.64 6.22 -1.41
N ALA A 274 -15.38 6.04 -0.31
CA ALA A 274 -16.57 5.18 -0.21
C ALA A 274 -16.41 3.75 -0.75
N ARG A 275 -15.19 3.19 -0.74
CA ARG A 275 -14.87 1.83 -1.16
C ARG A 275 -13.81 1.21 -0.25
N GLY A 276 -13.80 -0.11 -0.19
CA GLY A 276 -12.88 -0.85 0.68
C GLY A 276 -13.23 -0.67 2.16
N ARG A 277 -12.20 -0.77 3.01
CA ARG A 277 -12.30 -0.56 4.46
C ARG A 277 -11.64 0.76 4.85
N GLU A 278 -12.32 1.55 5.65
CA GLU A 278 -11.89 2.86 6.13
C GLU A 278 -11.70 2.81 7.65
N TYR A 279 -10.51 3.23 8.10
CA TYR A 279 -10.09 3.18 9.50
C TYR A 279 -9.71 4.57 10.01
N TRP A 280 -10.20 4.94 11.19
CA TRP A 280 -9.77 6.17 11.88
C TRP A 280 -9.85 6.02 13.39
N VAL A 281 -9.22 6.94 14.11
CA VAL A 281 -9.20 6.95 15.58
C VAL A 281 -10.16 8.01 16.11
N GLU A 282 -11.00 7.63 17.09
CA GLU A 282 -11.85 8.54 17.89
C GLU A 282 -11.56 8.32 19.38
N GLY A 283 -10.89 9.29 20.01
CA GLY A 283 -10.34 9.09 21.35
C GLY A 283 -9.33 7.94 21.34
N ASP A 284 -9.60 6.90 22.13
CA ASP A 284 -8.78 5.68 22.22
C ASP A 284 -9.38 4.50 21.42
N GLN A 285 -10.40 4.75 20.60
CA GLN A 285 -11.09 3.72 19.83
C GLN A 285 -10.69 3.75 18.36
N LEU A 286 -10.39 2.58 17.80
CA LEU A 286 -10.25 2.39 16.37
C LEU A 286 -11.64 2.14 15.77
N VAL A 287 -12.07 3.01 14.87
CA VAL A 287 -13.30 2.86 14.10
C VAL A 287 -12.97 2.23 12.75
N LEU A 288 -13.79 1.24 12.35
CA LEU A 288 -13.76 0.60 11.04
C LEU A 288 -15.11 0.82 10.35
N LYS A 289 -15.10 1.25 9.09
CA LYS A 289 -16.26 1.27 8.19
C LYS A 289 -15.98 0.69 6.82
#